data_AF-A0A8D8LJP2-F1
#
_entry.id   AF-A0A8D8LJP2-F1
#
_cell.length_a   1.000
_cell.length_b   1.000
_cell.length_c   1.000
_cell.angle_alpha   90.00
_cell.angle_beta   90.00
_cell.angle_gamma   90.00
#
_symmetry.space_group_name_H-M   'P 1'
#
loop_
_entity.id
_entity.type
_entity.pdbx_description
1 polymer ?
#
loop_
_entity_poly.entity_id
_entity_poly.type
_entity_poly.pdbx_seq_one_letter_code
_entity_poly.pdbx_strand_id
1 'polypeptide(L)'
;TIGYGTRSITTECPEAMWLICIQLIVGTLTQAFMTGLVFAKLSRPKQRTETLLFSRTAVINMRDGQLCLMFRVGDLREKSHIINGDVKAYLLKQKRSLEGEMLNPFLSE
;
A
#
# COMPACT_ATOMS: atom_id res chain seq x y z
N THR A 1 7.89 -3.01 -30.77
CA THR A 1 8.86 -2.40 -31.70
C THR A 1 10.23 -3.07 -31.54
N ILE A 2 10.41 -4.28 -32.09
CA ILE A 2 11.77 -4.88 -32.17
C ILE A 2 12.34 -4.70 -33.58
N GLY A 3 11.51 -4.84 -34.61
CA GLY A 3 11.81 -4.32 -35.95
C GLY A 3 13.02 -4.96 -36.62
N TYR A 4 13.17 -6.28 -36.57
CA TYR A 4 14.30 -7.02 -37.15
C TYR A 4 14.50 -6.82 -38.67
N GLY A 5 13.57 -6.18 -39.38
CA GLY A 5 13.70 -5.82 -40.80
C GLY A 5 13.48 -6.96 -41.80
N THR A 6 13.54 -8.22 -41.35
CA THR A 6 13.30 -9.41 -42.19
C THR A 6 11.86 -9.51 -42.71
N ARG A 7 10.89 -8.93 -41.99
CA ARG A 7 9.51 -8.75 -42.45
C ARG A 7 9.19 -7.26 -42.40
N SER A 8 8.99 -6.69 -43.58
CA SER A 8 8.75 -5.26 -43.78
C SER A 8 7.48 -5.05 -44.60
N ILE A 9 6.82 -3.93 -44.34
CA ILE A 9 5.56 -3.55 -44.98
C ILE A 9 5.92 -2.99 -46.36
N THR A 10 5.21 -3.43 -47.39
CA THR A 10 5.32 -2.87 -48.74
C THR A 10 4.17 -1.90 -49.00
N THR A 11 4.38 -0.94 -49.92
CA THR A 11 3.38 0.09 -50.28
C THR A 11 2.24 -0.43 -51.14
N GLU A 12 2.30 -1.69 -51.57
CA GLU A 12 1.32 -2.35 -52.44
C GLU A 12 -0.04 -2.54 -51.76
N CYS A 13 -0.09 -2.53 -50.42
CA CYS A 13 -1.31 -2.78 -49.64
C CYS A 13 -1.55 -1.67 -48.62
N PRO A 14 -2.34 -0.63 -48.94
CA PRO A 14 -2.62 0.48 -48.03
C PRO A 14 -3.34 0.05 -46.74
N GLU A 15 -4.12 -1.04 -46.79
CA GLU A 15 -4.76 -1.66 -45.62
C GLU A 15 -3.73 -2.10 -44.55
N ALA A 16 -2.58 -2.63 -44.97
CA ALA A 16 -1.54 -3.07 -44.06
C ALA A 16 -0.90 -1.90 -43.28
N MET A 17 -0.83 -0.73 -43.91
CA MET A 17 -0.35 0.50 -43.27
C MET A 17 -1.30 0.95 -42.16
N TRP A 18 -2.61 0.98 -42.44
CA TRP A 18 -3.63 1.31 -41.45
C TRP A 18 -3.62 0.36 -40.25
N LEU A 19 -3.54 -0.95 -40.50
CA LEU A 19 -3.48 -1.97 -39.44
C LEU A 19 -2.27 -1.76 -38.52
N ILE A 20 -1.10 -1.45 -39.08
CA ILE A 20 0.11 -1.22 -38.28
C ILE A 20 0.02 0.09 -37.50
N CYS A 21 -0.54 1.16 -38.06
CA CYS A 21 -0.78 2.39 -37.32
C CYS A 21 -1.69 2.15 -36.11
N ILE A 22 -2.80 1.43 -36.28
CA ILE A 22 -3.71 1.08 -35.19
C ILE A 22 -2.99 0.21 -34.16
N GLN A 23 -2.24 -0.81 -34.60
CA GLN A 23 -1.48 -1.68 -33.71
C GLN A 23 -0.43 -0.92 -32.89
N LEU A 24 0.23 0.08 -33.48
CA LEU A 24 1.18 0.94 -32.78
C LEU A 24 0.49 1.80 -31.73
N ILE A 25 -0.66 2.41 -32.05
CA ILE A 25 -1.44 3.21 -31.10
C ILE A 25 -1.90 2.34 -29.92
N VAL A 26 -2.56 1.21 -30.19
CA VAL A 26 -3.05 0.31 -29.14
C VAL A 26 -1.91 -0.31 -28.33
N GLY A 27 -0.82 -0.70 -29.00
CA GLY A 27 0.35 -1.30 -28.35
C GLY A 27 1.05 -0.33 -27.40
N THR A 28 1.24 0.92 -27.82
CA THR A 28 1.86 1.95 -26.98
C THR A 28 0.99 2.35 -25.80
N LEU A 29 -0.34 2.48 -26.00
CA LEU A 29 -1.29 2.74 -24.92
C LEU A 29 -1.27 1.62 -23.87
N THR A 30 -1.29 0.36 -24.31
CA THR A 30 -1.25 -0.80 -23.41
C THR A 30 0.08 -0.86 -22.64
N GLN A 31 1.20 -0.60 -23.31
CA GLN A 31 2.52 -0.58 -22.68
C GLN A 31 2.63 0.52 -21.62
N ALA A 32 2.13 1.73 -21.93
CA ALA A 32 2.10 2.84 -20.98
C ALA A 32 1.24 2.52 -19.76
N PHE A 33 0.06 1.94 -19.97
CA PHE A 33 -0.85 1.54 -18.90
C PHE A 33 -0.22 0.49 -17.98
N MET A 34 0.35 -0.58 -18.53
CA MET A 34 0.99 -1.63 -17.74
C MET A 34 2.19 -1.10 -16.94
N THR A 35 3.03 -0.29 -17.57
CA THR A 35 4.17 0.35 -16.89
C THR A 35 3.69 1.26 -15.76
N GLY A 36 2.64 2.05 -16.00
CA GLY A 36 2.01 2.91 -14.98
C GLY A 36 1.43 2.11 -13.81
N LEU A 37 0.74 1.01 -14.06
CA LEU A 37 0.22 0.13 -13.00
C LEU A 37 1.33 -0.52 -12.18
N VAL A 38 2.37 -1.03 -12.84
CA VAL A 38 3.53 -1.63 -12.16
C VAL A 38 4.22 -0.57 -11.31
N PHE A 39 4.48 0.62 -11.86
CA PHE A 39 5.06 1.72 -11.11
C PHE A 39 4.20 2.10 -9.92
N ALA A 40 2.89 2.30 -10.10
CA ALA A 40 1.96 2.60 -9.01
C ALA A 40 1.96 1.52 -7.92
N LYS A 41 2.08 0.24 -8.29
CA LYS A 41 2.18 -0.87 -7.33
C LYS A 41 3.51 -0.85 -6.57
N LEU A 42 4.62 -0.52 -7.22
CA LEU A 42 5.95 -0.43 -6.61
C LEU A 42 6.11 0.83 -5.74
N SER A 43 5.48 1.94 -6.12
CA SER A 43 5.50 3.20 -5.36
C SER A 43 4.70 3.11 -4.06
N ARG A 44 3.74 2.16 -3.95
CA ARG A 44 3.03 1.94 -2.69
C ARG A 44 4.03 1.48 -1.61
N PRO A 45 4.15 2.20 -0.49
CA PRO A 45 5.14 1.91 0.55
C PRO A 45 4.72 0.70 1.43
N LYS A 46 4.46 -0.47 0.83
CA LYS A 46 3.99 -1.67 1.52
C LYS A 46 5.02 -2.23 2.51
N GLN A 47 6.31 -2.00 2.27
CA GLN A 47 7.41 -2.47 3.13
C GLN A 47 7.65 -1.61 4.39
N ARG A 48 7.00 -0.45 4.54
CA ARG A 48 7.21 0.41 5.73
C ARG A 48 6.64 -0.20 7.02
N THR A 49 5.64 -1.08 6.91
CA THR A 49 5.09 -1.80 8.07
C THR A 49 6.09 -2.82 8.64
N GLU A 50 7.05 -3.30 7.84
CA GLU A 50 8.03 -4.30 8.29
C GLU A 50 9.16 -3.70 9.14
N THR A 51 9.44 -2.40 9.02
CA THR A 51 10.49 -1.72 9.78
C THR A 51 9.99 -1.04 11.06
N LEU A 52 8.67 -1.00 11.26
CA LEU A 52 8.04 -0.50 12.49
C LEU A 52 7.86 -1.65 13.47
N LEU A 53 8.63 -1.61 14.56
CA LEU A 53 8.55 -2.59 15.63
C LEU A 53 7.78 -2.05 16.83
N PHE A 54 6.99 -2.92 17.44
CA PHE A 54 6.39 -2.70 18.75
C PHE A 54 7.09 -3.54 19.80
N SER A 55 7.13 -3.07 21.04
CA SER A 55 7.59 -3.89 22.16
C SER A 55 6.72 -5.14 22.30
N ARG A 56 7.35 -6.29 22.59
CA ARG A 56 6.63 -7.57 22.77
C ARG A 56 5.66 -7.54 23.95
N THR A 57 5.94 -6.70 24.94
CA THR A 57 5.13 -6.53 26.13
C THR A 57 4.79 -5.06 26.32
N ALA A 58 3.59 -4.81 26.86
CA ALA A 58 3.23 -3.53 27.45
C ALA A 58 3.37 -3.64 28.97
N VAL A 59 3.73 -2.54 29.62
CA VAL A 59 3.92 -2.49 31.07
C VAL A 59 3.02 -1.44 31.68
N ILE A 60 2.52 -1.71 32.89
CA ILE A 60 1.80 -0.76 33.71
C ILE A 60 2.71 -0.38 34.86
N ASN A 61 3.00 0.91 35.03
CA ASN A 61 3.83 1.41 36.13
C ASN A 61 3.34 2.78 36.62
N MET A 62 3.72 3.13 37.84
CA MET A 62 3.53 4.47 38.38
C MET A 62 4.59 5.42 37.82
N ARG A 63 4.16 6.54 37.22
CA ARG A 63 5.04 7.61 36.74
C ARG A 63 4.44 8.94 37.19
N ASP A 64 5.23 9.73 37.90
CA ASP A 64 4.80 11.02 38.45
C ASP A 64 3.48 10.93 39.27
N GLY A 65 3.32 9.82 40.01
CA GLY A 65 2.13 9.56 40.84
C GLY A 65 0.89 9.07 40.09
N GLN A 66 0.98 8.80 38.78
CA GLN A 66 -0.13 8.26 37.98
C GLN A 66 0.19 6.88 37.41
N LEU A 67 -0.83 6.02 37.34
CA LEU A 67 -0.70 4.69 36.74
C LEU A 67 -0.76 4.82 35.21
N CYS A 68 0.34 4.49 34.53
CA CYS A 68 0.47 4.62 33.07
C CYS A 68 0.67 3.27 32.40
N LEU A 69 -0.11 3.00 31.34
CA LEU A 69 0.16 1.92 30.40
C LEU A 69 1.17 2.39 29.36
N MET A 70 2.27 1.66 29.20
CA MET A 70 3.36 2.02 28.29
C MET A 70 3.70 0.85 27.36
N PHE A 71 3.90 1.17 26.09
CA PHE A 71 4.50 0.29 25.08
C PHE A 71 5.50 1.11 24.26
N ARG A 72 6.49 0.45 23.65
CA ARG A 72 7.50 1.13 22.84
C ARG A 72 7.24 0.89 21.36
N VAL A 73 7.50 1.91 20.55
CA VAL A 73 7.50 1.83 19.09
C VAL A 73 8.90 2.22 18.61
N GLY A 74 9.47 1.44 17.70
CA GLY A 74 10.79 1.69 17.12
C GLY A 74 10.71 1.71 15.59
N ASP A 75 11.39 2.68 14.98
CA ASP A 75 11.61 2.74 13.54
C ASP A 75 13.05 2.27 13.24
N LEU A 76 13.19 1.11 12.60
CA LEU A 76 14.48 0.53 12.24
C LEU A 76 15.12 1.20 11.02
N ARG A 77 14.46 2.17 10.39
CA ARG A 77 14.93 2.73 9.13
C ARG A 77 15.93 3.86 9.36
N GLU A 78 17.22 3.54 9.18
CA GLU A 78 18.34 4.47 9.43
C GLU A 78 18.31 5.78 8.61
N LYS A 79 17.76 5.75 7.38
CA LYS A 79 17.88 6.87 6.42
C LYS A 79 16.63 7.72 6.25
N SER A 80 15.50 7.35 6.82
CA SER A 80 14.26 8.11 6.63
C SER A 80 13.43 8.11 7.90
N HIS A 81 13.10 9.30 8.40
CA HIS A 81 12.19 9.45 9.52
C HIS A 81 10.73 9.46 9.05
N ILE A 82 9.84 8.95 9.90
CA ILE A 82 8.40 9.08 9.72
C ILE A 82 8.00 10.54 9.92
N ILE A 83 7.45 11.15 8.88
CA ILE A 83 6.87 12.49 8.92
C ILE A 83 5.37 12.32 9.26
N ASN A 84 4.85 13.10 10.21
CA ASN A 84 3.46 13.04 10.70
C ASN A 84 3.04 11.70 11.31
N GLY A 85 3.85 11.15 12.23
CA GLY A 85 3.46 9.97 13.01
C GLY A 85 2.36 10.31 14.02
N ASP A 86 1.19 9.69 13.86
CA ASP A 86 0.11 9.69 14.85
C ASP A 86 -0.06 8.27 15.41
N VAL A 87 -0.30 8.15 16.72
CA VAL A 87 -0.40 6.85 17.40
C VAL A 87 -1.79 6.74 18.02
N LYS A 88 -2.57 5.76 17.56
CA LYS A 88 -3.88 5.42 18.10
C LYS A 88 -3.84 4.03 18.72
N ALA A 89 -4.40 3.91 19.93
CA ALA A 89 -4.54 2.65 20.63
C ALA A 89 -6.03 2.40 20.92
N TYR A 90 -6.48 1.18 20.65
CA TYR A 90 -7.87 0.76 20.85
C TYR A 90 -7.93 -0.38 21.86
N LEU A 91 -8.85 -0.30 22.81
CA LEU A 91 -9.13 -1.38 23.76
C LEU A 91 -10.28 -2.23 23.22
N LEU A 92 -9.96 -3.41 22.68
CA LEU A 92 -10.97 -4.37 22.25
C LEU A 92 -11.44 -5.19 23.45
N LYS A 93 -12.62 -4.85 23.98
CA LYS A 93 -13.24 -5.58 25.09
C LYS A 93 -14.69 -5.91 24.77
N GLN A 94 -15.05 -7.18 24.94
CA GLN A 94 -16.44 -7.61 24.84
C GLN A 94 -17.24 -7.00 26.00
N LYS A 95 -18.24 -6.18 25.67
CA LYS A 95 -19.10 -5.49 26.63
C LYS A 95 -20.53 -5.94 26.43
N ARG A 96 -21.28 -6.06 27.53
CA ARG A 96 -22.73 -6.25 27.48
C ARG A 96 -23.42 -4.91 27.71
N SER A 97 -24.39 -4.57 26.87
CA SER A 97 -25.20 -3.38 27.06
C SER A 97 -26.08 -3.53 28.31
N LEU A 98 -26.64 -2.43 28.81
CA LEU A 98 -27.53 -2.47 29.97
C LEU A 98 -28.83 -3.23 29.66
N GLU A 99 -29.22 -3.22 28.40
CA GLU A 99 -30.37 -3.92 27.81
C GLU A 99 -30.11 -5.43 27.61
N GLY A 100 -28.89 -5.90 27.91
CA GLY A 100 -28.52 -7.31 27.86
C GLY A 100 -27.95 -7.77 26.51
N GLU A 101 -27.76 -6.87 25.56
CA GLU A 101 -27.19 -7.16 24.24
C GLU A 101 -25.67 -7.33 24.31
N MET A 102 -25.13 -8.25 23.52
CA MET A 102 -23.69 -8.48 23.42
C MET A 102 -23.11 -7.56 22.35
N LEU A 103 -22.31 -6.57 22.77
CA LEU A 103 -21.70 -5.62 21.86
C LEU A 103 -20.44 -6.24 21.23
N ASN A 104 -20.39 -6.20 19.91
CA ASN A 104 -19.20 -6.60 19.18
C ASN A 104 -18.07 -5.60 19.47
N PRO A 105 -16.85 -6.05 19.84
CA PRO A 105 -15.75 -5.17 20.25
C PRO A 105 -15.29 -4.17 19.18
N PHE A 106 -15.66 -4.39 17.92
CA PHE A 106 -15.32 -3.53 16.78
C PHE A 106 -16.32 -2.39 16.54
N LEU A 107 -17.45 -2.36 17.25
CA LEU A 107 -18.56 -1.43 17.04
C LEU A 107 -18.76 -0.41 18.17
N SER A 108 -17.95 -0.46 19.23
CA SER A 108 -18.00 0.52 20.32
C SER A 108 -16.99 1.65 20.05
N GLU A 109 -17.47 2.74 19.45
CA GLU A 109 -16.80 4.05 19.44
C GLU A 109 -17.01 4.80 20.77
#